data_AF-A0A2I1DLI2-F1
#
_entry.id   AF-A0A2I1DLI2-F1
#
_cell.length_a   1.000
_cell.length_b   1.000
_cell.length_c   1.000
_cell.angle_alpha   90.00
_cell.angle_beta   90.00
_cell.angle_gamma   90.00
#
_symmetry.space_group_name_H-M   'P 1'
#
loop_
_entity.id
_entity.type
_entity.pdbx_description
1 polymer ?
#
loop_
_entity_poly.entity_id
_entity_poly.type
_entity_poly.pdbx_seq_one_letter_code
_entity_poly.pdbx_strand_id
1 'polypeptide(L)'
;MNHQTEARRNLEVMFQRQMLFYQQVQDIIFDDAQKKAQEFYAIQKKLSQQVHKDNQNKDWSDLSIAVRKTINGSVTVHWRIRIWYKSTNNSRKNFNARHISKARNSQNYKKSLAKHAIAEEYETVMKLEDQFERLRKFSKTVQDARRQMLKTSKELGFSMKDEPFIIGQESAYALHEQIGNLMLLLRHKIWPTQTDADRQADFVPLIDPHAGLPRDVDTRELNTSLQKLEEAHVVLGNLLII
;
A
#
# COMPACT_ATOMS: atom_id res chain seq x y z
N MET A 1 -23.86 1.34 -37.54
CA MET A 1 -22.40 1.10 -37.59
C MET A 1 -21.62 1.74 -36.43
N ASN A 2 -22.22 2.09 -35.27
CA ASN A 2 -21.52 2.82 -34.19
C ASN A 2 -21.19 2.01 -32.91
N HIS A 3 -21.87 0.90 -32.63
CA HIS A 3 -21.73 0.21 -31.33
C HIS A 3 -20.40 -0.51 -31.11
N GLN A 4 -19.74 -0.98 -32.17
CA GLN A 4 -18.45 -1.69 -32.05
C GLN A 4 -17.30 -0.74 -31.70
N THR A 5 -17.33 0.49 -32.21
CA THR A 5 -16.33 1.53 -31.93
C THR A 5 -16.48 2.06 -30.50
N GLU A 6 -17.71 2.22 -30.04
CA GLU A 6 -18.03 2.65 -28.68
C GLU A 6 -17.67 1.58 -27.64
N ALA A 7 -17.99 0.31 -27.89
CA ALA A 7 -17.61 -0.80 -27.02
C ALA A 7 -16.08 -0.94 -26.91
N ARG A 8 -15.35 -0.78 -28.01
CA ARG A 8 -13.88 -0.80 -28.02
C ARG A 8 -13.28 0.35 -27.20
N ARG A 9 -13.82 1.56 -27.35
CA ARG A 9 -13.39 2.74 -26.58
C ARG A 9 -13.68 2.58 -25.09
N ASN A 10 -14.84 2.04 -24.72
CA ASN A 10 -15.20 1.77 -23.34
C ASN A 10 -14.25 0.75 -22.69
N LEU A 11 -13.90 -0.32 -23.41
CA LEU A 11 -12.92 -1.30 -22.95
C LEU A 11 -11.55 -0.65 -22.75
N GLU A 12 -11.05 0.14 -23.70
CA GLU A 12 -9.77 0.84 -23.58
C GLU A 12 -9.73 1.76 -22.35
N VAL A 13 -10.82 2.49 -22.10
CA VAL A 13 -10.98 3.33 -20.90
C VAL A 13 -10.97 2.47 -19.62
N MET A 14 -11.68 1.34 -19.59
CA MET A 14 -11.65 0.42 -18.44
C MET A 14 -10.24 -0.14 -18.18
N PHE A 15 -9.50 -0.45 -19.23
CA PHE A 15 -8.12 -0.92 -19.15
C PHE A 15 -7.19 0.14 -18.56
N GLN A 16 -7.32 1.40 -19.00
CA GLN A 16 -6.57 2.53 -18.46
C GLN A 16 -6.90 2.79 -16.98
N ARG A 17 -8.19 2.72 -16.59
CA ARG A 17 -8.63 2.81 -15.19
C ARG A 17 -7.97 1.75 -14.33
N GLN A 18 -8.08 0.48 -14.73
CA GLN A 18 -7.48 -0.60 -13.94
C GLN A 18 -5.96 -0.45 -13.77
N MET A 19 -5.26 0.11 -14.76
CA MET A 19 -3.83 0.41 -14.67
C MET A 19 -3.53 1.53 -13.65
N LEU A 20 -4.35 2.58 -13.62
CA LEU A 20 -4.29 3.65 -12.61
C LEU A 20 -4.53 3.10 -11.21
N PHE A 21 -5.57 2.29 -11.02
CA PHE A 21 -5.84 1.60 -9.76
C PHE A 21 -4.62 0.83 -9.25
N TYR A 22 -3.97 0.03 -10.10
CA TYR A 22 -2.77 -0.71 -9.67
C TYR A 22 -1.63 0.22 -9.25
N GLN A 23 -1.45 1.36 -9.89
CA GLN A 23 -0.46 2.36 -9.48
C GLN A 23 -0.81 2.97 -8.12
N GLN A 24 -2.07 3.39 -7.93
CA GLN A 24 -2.56 3.94 -6.65
C GLN A 24 -2.39 2.95 -5.50
N VAL A 25 -2.69 1.67 -5.73
CA VAL A 25 -2.48 0.63 -4.71
C VAL A 25 -1.00 0.48 -4.37
N GLN A 26 -0.08 0.56 -5.34
CA GLN A 26 1.36 0.58 -5.03
C GLN A 26 1.76 1.82 -4.23
N ASP A 27 1.14 2.97 -4.48
CA ASP A 27 1.39 4.20 -3.73
C ASP A 27 0.94 4.07 -2.27
N ILE A 28 -0.26 3.53 -2.03
CA ILE A 28 -0.77 3.23 -0.68
C ILE A 28 0.16 2.24 0.05
N ILE A 29 0.62 1.18 -0.63
CA ILE A 29 1.55 0.22 -0.04
C ILE A 29 2.88 0.89 0.33
N PHE A 30 3.37 1.79 -0.52
CA PHE A 30 4.60 2.54 -0.28
C PHE A 30 4.47 3.43 0.95
N ASP A 31 3.37 4.18 1.06
CA ASP A 31 3.12 5.09 2.17
C ASP A 31 2.95 4.34 3.50
N ASP A 32 2.21 3.22 3.50
CA ASP A 32 2.08 2.38 4.70
C ASP A 32 3.44 1.77 5.11
N ALA A 33 4.24 1.31 4.14
CA ALA A 33 5.58 0.83 4.42
C ALA A 33 6.51 1.93 4.97
N GLN A 34 6.45 3.15 4.43
CA GLN A 34 7.22 4.29 4.92
C GLN A 34 6.80 4.68 6.33
N LYS A 35 5.50 4.78 6.60
CA LYS A 35 4.97 5.09 7.93
C LYS A 35 5.47 4.11 8.98
N LYS A 36 5.37 2.80 8.70
CA LYS A 36 5.89 1.74 9.57
C LYS A 36 7.40 1.85 9.81
N ALA A 37 8.17 2.19 8.77
CA ALA A 37 9.61 2.41 8.91
C ALA A 37 9.91 3.64 9.78
N GLN A 38 9.15 4.73 9.65
CA GLN A 38 9.29 5.93 10.47
C GLN A 38 8.93 5.67 11.94
N GLU A 39 7.86 4.91 12.19
CA GLU A 39 7.48 4.47 13.55
C GLU A 39 8.62 3.67 14.20
N PHE A 40 9.24 2.75 13.46
CA PHE A 40 10.42 2.02 13.93
C PHE A 40 11.59 2.95 14.28
N TYR A 41 11.90 3.93 13.42
CA TYR A 41 12.96 4.90 13.71
C TYR A 41 12.64 5.79 14.92
N ALA A 42 11.37 6.12 15.15
CA ALA A 42 10.95 6.85 16.33
C ALA A 42 11.18 6.02 17.62
N ILE A 43 10.91 4.71 17.58
CA ILE A 43 11.21 3.77 18.67
C ILE A 43 12.73 3.71 18.91
N GLN A 44 13.52 3.48 17.87
CA GLN A 44 14.98 3.44 17.98
C GLN A 44 15.56 4.75 18.54
N LYS A 45 15.02 5.91 18.14
CA LYS A 45 15.44 7.21 18.67
C LYS A 45 15.16 7.33 20.17
N LYS A 46 13.97 6.89 20.62
CA LYS A 46 13.62 6.88 22.05
C LYS A 46 14.54 5.95 22.85
N LEU A 47 14.79 4.74 22.35
CA LEU A 47 15.72 3.79 22.96
C LEU A 47 17.14 4.37 23.04
N SER A 48 17.64 4.98 21.97
CA SER A 48 18.94 5.65 21.96
C SER A 48 19.04 6.80 22.98
N GLN A 49 17.99 7.62 23.11
CA GLN A 49 17.94 8.69 24.12
C GLN A 49 17.93 8.16 25.55
N GLN A 50 17.27 7.03 25.82
CA GLN A 50 17.29 6.36 27.12
C GLN A 50 18.68 5.78 27.41
N VAL A 51 19.29 5.09 26.45
CA VAL A 51 20.65 4.55 26.58
C VAL A 51 21.70 5.64 26.84
N HIS A 52 21.55 6.82 26.23
CA HIS A 52 22.42 7.96 26.50
C HIS A 52 22.34 8.50 27.93
N LYS A 53 21.22 8.30 28.63
CA LYS A 53 21.05 8.69 30.04
C LYS A 53 21.64 7.66 31.01
N ASP A 54 21.71 6.38 30.61
CA ASP A 54 22.03 5.25 31.49
C ASP A 54 23.53 4.82 31.50
N ASN A 55 24.43 5.54 30.81
CA ASN A 55 25.89 5.31 30.74
C ASN A 55 26.39 4.08 29.92
N GLN A 56 26.96 4.43 28.76
CA GLN A 56 28.06 3.91 27.90
C GLN A 56 28.23 2.46 27.38
N ASN A 57 27.58 1.39 27.88
CA ASN A 57 27.87 0.03 27.35
C ASN A 57 26.67 -0.74 26.76
N LYS A 58 25.52 -0.10 26.54
CA LYS A 58 24.39 -0.78 25.89
C LYS A 58 24.54 -0.79 24.37
N ASP A 59 24.36 -1.97 23.79
CA ASP A 59 24.35 -2.19 22.35
C ASP A 59 23.26 -1.33 21.68
N TRP A 60 23.64 -0.57 20.67
CA TRP A 60 22.69 0.22 19.88
C TRP A 60 22.12 -0.62 18.76
N SER A 61 20.89 -0.33 18.33
CA SER A 61 20.37 -1.00 17.16
C SER A 61 21.06 -0.51 15.88
N ASP A 62 21.71 -1.45 15.21
CA ASP A 62 22.26 -1.25 13.87
C ASP A 62 21.24 -1.52 12.76
N LEU A 63 20.01 -1.94 13.09
CA LEU A 63 18.99 -2.20 12.09
C LEU A 63 18.46 -0.91 11.46
N SER A 64 18.17 -0.99 10.17
CA SER A 64 17.53 0.06 9.38
C SER A 64 16.65 -0.55 8.29
N ILE A 65 15.71 0.23 7.77
CA ILE A 65 14.72 -0.19 6.78
C ILE A 65 14.85 0.71 5.55
N ALA A 66 14.94 0.11 4.37
CA ALA A 66 14.88 0.79 3.09
C ALA A 66 13.56 0.45 2.39
N VAL A 67 12.73 1.48 2.18
CA VAL A 67 11.49 1.42 1.40
C VAL A 67 11.72 2.16 0.08
N ARG A 68 11.46 1.51 -1.06
CA ARG A 68 11.72 2.08 -2.39
C ARG A 68 10.68 1.64 -3.40
N LYS A 69 10.31 2.53 -4.33
CA LYS A 69 9.63 2.16 -5.57
C LYS A 69 10.67 1.79 -6.62
N THR A 70 10.43 0.68 -7.31
CA THR A 70 11.20 0.29 -8.50
C THR A 70 10.80 1.16 -9.70
N ILE A 71 11.60 1.11 -10.76
CA ILE A 71 11.30 1.79 -12.04
C ILE A 71 9.91 1.40 -12.57
N ASN A 72 9.50 0.15 -12.34
CA ASN A 72 8.20 -0.38 -12.79
C ASN A 72 7.06 -0.10 -11.79
N GLY A 73 7.26 0.80 -10.81
CA GLY A 73 6.27 1.20 -9.83
C GLY A 73 6.07 0.25 -8.64
N SER A 74 6.61 -0.97 -8.67
CA SER A 74 6.47 -1.92 -7.55
C SER A 74 7.23 -1.48 -6.30
N VAL A 75 6.67 -1.77 -5.12
CA VAL A 75 7.25 -1.41 -3.82
C VAL A 75 8.17 -2.50 -3.30
N THR A 76 9.35 -2.10 -2.85
CA THR A 76 10.35 -2.97 -2.22
C THR A 76 10.65 -2.49 -0.82
N VAL A 77 10.66 -3.44 0.12
CA VAL A 77 11.01 -3.20 1.53
C VAL A 77 12.15 -4.13 1.92
N HIS A 78 13.27 -3.56 2.33
CA HIS A 78 14.46 -4.30 2.72
C HIS A 78 14.97 -3.88 4.09
N TRP A 79 15.35 -4.88 4.88
CA TRP A 79 16.14 -4.65 6.07
C TRP A 79 17.62 -4.45 5.73
N ARG A 80 18.26 -3.58 6.51
CA ARG A 80 19.66 -3.21 6.39
C ARG A 80 20.31 -3.19 7.76
N ILE A 81 21.60 -3.44 7.80
CA ILE A 81 22.45 -3.28 8.98
C ILE A 81 23.43 -2.14 8.74
N ARG A 82 23.56 -1.26 9.72
CA ARG A 82 24.54 -0.18 9.77
C ARG A 82 25.84 -0.73 10.32
N ILE A 83 26.94 -0.45 9.62
CA ILE A 83 28.29 -0.80 10.03
C ILE A 83 29.00 0.52 10.27
N TRP A 84 29.26 0.81 11.55
CA TRP A 84 29.95 2.03 11.96
C TRP A 84 31.45 1.91 11.75
N TYR A 85 32.06 2.99 11.25
CA TYR A 85 33.51 3.08 11.07
C TYR A 85 33.99 4.50 11.38
N LYS A 86 35.24 4.61 11.82
CA LYS A 86 35.88 5.91 12.05
C LYS A 86 36.45 6.41 10.72
N SER A 87 36.03 7.59 10.29
CA SER A 87 36.59 8.21 9.08
C SER A 87 38.05 8.57 9.32
N THR A 88 38.93 8.19 8.40
CA THR A 88 40.37 8.49 8.42
C THR A 88 40.64 9.99 8.30
N ASN A 89 39.78 10.75 7.62
CA ASN A 89 40.04 12.16 7.31
C ASN A 89 39.55 13.16 8.37
N ASN A 90 38.56 12.80 9.19
CA ASN A 90 37.91 13.79 10.07
C ASN A 90 37.59 13.26 11.48
N SER A 91 38.09 12.08 11.85
CA SER A 91 37.86 11.41 13.15
C SER A 91 36.38 11.18 13.57
N ARG A 92 35.41 11.67 12.79
CA ARG A 92 33.97 11.46 12.95
C ARG A 92 33.60 10.00 12.64
N LYS A 93 32.64 9.47 13.40
CA LYS A 93 32.02 8.16 13.14
C LYS A 93 31.04 8.31 11.98
N ASN A 94 31.24 7.53 10.92
CA ASN A 94 30.32 7.36 9.82
C ASN A 94 29.72 5.95 9.87
N PHE A 95 28.66 5.68 9.11
CA PHE A 95 28.16 4.32 8.92
C PHE A 95 27.93 4.01 7.45
N ASN A 96 28.12 2.75 7.09
CA ASN A 96 27.66 2.19 5.82
C ASN A 96 26.48 1.25 6.08
N ALA A 97 25.45 1.29 5.24
CA ALA A 97 24.28 0.43 5.39
C ALA A 97 24.33 -0.72 4.39
N ARG A 98 24.43 -1.97 4.89
CA ARG A 98 24.43 -3.19 4.08
C ARG A 98 23.05 -3.85 4.12
N HIS A 99 22.56 -4.34 2.98
CA HIS A 99 21.33 -5.13 2.94
C HIS A 99 21.48 -6.45 3.70
N ILE A 100 20.49 -6.78 4.52
CA ILE A 100 20.38 -8.10 5.13
C ILE A 100 19.78 -9.03 4.08
N SER A 101 20.39 -10.18 3.85
CA SER A 101 19.84 -11.22 2.98
C SER A 101 18.84 -12.08 3.76
N LYS A 102 17.81 -12.56 3.06
CA LYS A 102 16.93 -13.60 3.61
C LYS A 102 17.76 -14.87 3.84
N ALA A 103 17.38 -15.66 4.84
CA ALA A 103 17.98 -16.97 5.01
C ALA A 103 17.73 -17.85 3.76
N ARG A 104 18.64 -18.77 3.47
CA ARG A 104 18.48 -19.74 2.37
C ARG A 104 17.13 -20.46 2.53
N ASN A 105 16.34 -20.52 1.45
CA ASN A 105 14.99 -21.09 1.39
C ASN A 105 13.93 -20.37 2.26
N SER A 106 14.20 -19.17 2.77
CA SER A 106 13.21 -18.36 3.50
C SER A 106 12.56 -17.31 2.62
N GLN A 107 11.26 -17.14 2.77
CA GLN A 107 10.51 -16.05 2.12
C GLN A 107 10.59 -14.72 2.89
N ASN A 108 11.00 -14.77 4.16
CA ASN A 108 11.06 -13.61 5.05
C ASN A 108 12.44 -13.44 5.71
N TYR A 109 12.61 -12.31 6.38
CA TYR A 109 13.86 -11.91 7.01
C TYR A 109 13.99 -12.35 8.47
N LYS A 110 12.95 -12.95 9.09
CA LYS A 110 12.90 -13.24 10.54
C LYS A 110 14.16 -13.93 11.07
N LYS A 111 14.60 -15.02 10.44
CA LYS A 111 15.80 -15.76 10.86
C LYS A 111 17.09 -14.93 10.76
N SER A 112 17.18 -14.05 9.77
CA SER A 112 18.33 -13.15 9.61
C SER A 112 18.26 -11.97 10.58
N LEU A 113 17.07 -11.45 10.85
CA LEU A 113 16.83 -10.35 11.78
C LEU A 113 17.06 -10.74 13.23
N ALA A 114 16.71 -11.97 13.60
CA ALA A 114 16.93 -12.48 14.95
C ALA A 114 18.42 -12.46 15.37
N LYS A 115 19.35 -12.45 14.41
CA LYS A 115 20.80 -12.35 14.67
C LYS A 115 21.29 -10.92 14.88
N HIS A 116 20.49 -9.93 14.51
CA HIS A 116 20.89 -8.53 14.42
C HIS A 116 20.03 -7.61 15.28
N ALA A 117 18.84 -8.06 15.68
CA ALA A 117 17.98 -7.33 16.59
C ALA A 117 18.53 -7.45 18.01
N ILE A 118 18.62 -6.32 18.71
CA ILE A 118 18.88 -6.29 20.15
C ILE A 118 17.65 -6.77 20.93
N ALA A 119 17.84 -7.23 22.17
CA ALA A 119 16.77 -7.82 22.98
C ALA A 119 15.57 -6.87 23.14
N GLU A 120 15.83 -5.58 23.35
CA GLU A 120 14.82 -4.54 23.59
C GLU A 120 13.96 -4.23 22.36
N GLU A 121 14.43 -4.51 21.15
CA GLU A 121 13.69 -4.26 19.91
C GLU A 121 13.19 -5.54 19.22
N TYR A 122 13.60 -6.71 19.71
CA TYR A 122 13.39 -7.99 19.05
C TYR A 122 11.92 -8.23 18.67
N GLU A 123 11.00 -8.09 19.63
CA GLU A 123 9.57 -8.30 19.39
C GLU A 123 9.02 -7.31 18.36
N THR A 124 9.44 -6.05 18.45
CA THR A 124 9.04 -4.99 17.51
C THR A 124 9.51 -5.32 16.10
N VAL A 125 10.78 -5.73 15.94
CA VAL A 125 11.36 -6.13 14.66
C VAL A 125 10.64 -7.34 14.07
N MET A 126 10.33 -8.36 14.88
CA MET A 126 9.61 -9.54 14.40
C MET A 126 8.19 -9.21 13.94
N LYS A 127 7.46 -8.39 14.71
CA LYS A 127 6.11 -7.93 14.34
C LYS A 127 6.12 -7.07 13.08
N LEU A 128 7.09 -6.18 12.95
CA LEU A 128 7.23 -5.32 11.78
C LEU A 128 7.58 -6.13 10.52
N GLU A 129 8.41 -7.16 10.66
CA GLU A 129 8.72 -8.06 9.57
C GLU A 129 7.49 -8.85 9.09
N ASP A 130 6.58 -9.26 9.98
CA ASP A 130 5.31 -9.86 9.57
C ASP A 130 4.46 -8.91 8.73
N GLN A 131 4.41 -7.63 9.12
CA GLN A 131 3.69 -6.60 8.37
C GLN A 131 4.36 -6.34 7.01
N PHE A 132 5.67 -6.23 6.96
CA PHE A 132 6.41 -6.07 5.70
C PHE A 132 6.34 -7.30 4.81
N GLU A 133 6.25 -8.51 5.36
CA GLU A 133 6.00 -9.72 4.57
C GLU A 133 4.65 -9.63 3.86
N ARG A 134 3.58 -9.22 4.57
CA ARG A 134 2.26 -9.00 3.98
C ARG A 134 2.28 -7.93 2.89
N LEU A 135 2.92 -6.78 3.16
CA LEU A 135 3.03 -5.69 2.17
C LEU A 135 3.81 -6.11 0.93
N ARG A 136 4.91 -6.87 1.08
CA ARG A 136 5.67 -7.40 -0.07
C ARG A 136 4.86 -8.40 -0.89
N LYS A 137 4.09 -9.29 -0.23
CA LYS A 137 3.20 -10.22 -0.92
C LYS A 137 2.13 -9.47 -1.70
N PHE A 138 1.48 -8.48 -1.07
CA PHE A 138 0.43 -7.69 -1.69
C PHE A 138 0.96 -6.86 -2.88
N SER A 139 2.10 -6.18 -2.70
CA SER A 139 2.76 -5.45 -3.79
C SER A 139 3.10 -6.37 -4.98
N LYS A 140 3.57 -7.59 -4.71
CA LYS A 140 3.82 -8.59 -5.76
C LYS A 140 2.54 -8.97 -6.49
N THR A 141 1.45 -9.28 -5.77
CA THR A 141 0.15 -9.61 -6.36
C THR A 141 -0.36 -8.50 -7.26
N VAL A 142 -0.29 -7.24 -6.82
CA VAL A 142 -0.71 -6.07 -7.61
C VAL A 142 0.17 -5.92 -8.85
N GLN A 143 1.48 -6.13 -8.74
CA GLN A 143 2.39 -6.08 -9.88
C GLN A 143 2.12 -7.19 -10.89
N ASP A 144 1.83 -8.41 -10.42
CA ASP A 144 1.51 -9.55 -11.28
C ASP A 144 0.17 -9.32 -12.01
N ALA A 145 -0.84 -8.77 -11.31
CA ALA A 145 -2.11 -8.37 -11.91
C ALA A 145 -1.93 -7.26 -12.97
N ARG A 146 -1.10 -6.25 -12.69
CA ARG A 146 -0.74 -5.19 -13.67
C ARG A 146 -0.07 -5.79 -14.92
N ARG A 147 0.87 -6.71 -14.75
CA ARG A 147 1.54 -7.39 -15.87
C ARG A 147 0.56 -8.21 -16.71
N GLN A 148 -0.35 -8.93 -16.06
CA GLN A 148 -1.39 -9.69 -16.74
C GLN A 148 -2.29 -8.75 -17.56
N MET A 149 -2.69 -7.62 -16.98
CA MET A 149 -3.50 -6.61 -17.67
C MET A 149 -2.81 -6.04 -18.92
N LEU A 150 -1.52 -5.70 -18.81
CA LEU A 150 -0.71 -5.25 -19.95
C LEU A 150 -0.55 -6.32 -21.03
N LYS A 151 -0.50 -7.60 -20.65
CA LYS A 151 -0.44 -8.71 -21.61
C LYS A 151 -1.77 -8.83 -22.36
N THR A 152 -2.89 -8.87 -21.63
CA THR A 152 -4.23 -8.95 -22.20
C THR A 152 -4.56 -7.75 -23.08
N SER A 153 -4.13 -6.54 -22.71
CA SER A 153 -4.37 -5.35 -23.53
C SER A 153 -3.64 -5.42 -24.87
N LYS A 154 -2.42 -5.96 -24.89
CA LYS A 154 -1.65 -6.18 -26.12
C LYS A 154 -2.32 -7.22 -27.02
N GLU A 155 -2.82 -8.31 -26.44
CA GLU A 155 -3.57 -9.34 -27.17
C GLU A 155 -4.85 -8.79 -27.80
N LEU A 156 -5.51 -7.82 -27.15
CA LEU A 156 -6.68 -7.12 -27.67
C LEU A 156 -6.36 -5.96 -28.63
N GLY A 157 -5.08 -5.69 -28.90
CA GLY A 157 -4.65 -4.63 -29.81
C GLY A 157 -4.84 -3.20 -29.25
N PHE A 158 -4.86 -3.05 -27.92
CA PHE A 158 -4.85 -1.75 -27.25
C PHE A 158 -3.41 -1.27 -27.04
N SER A 159 -3.14 0.00 -27.36
CA SER A 159 -1.86 0.64 -27.09
C SER A 159 -1.88 1.30 -25.71
N MET A 160 -1.58 0.52 -24.67
CA MET A 160 -1.37 1.07 -23.33
C MET A 160 0.08 1.45 -23.14
N LYS A 161 0.35 2.74 -22.90
CA LYS A 161 1.68 3.19 -22.48
C LYS A 161 1.95 2.71 -21.06
N ASP A 162 3.11 2.11 -20.83
CA ASP A 162 3.60 1.73 -19.50
C ASP A 162 4.27 2.91 -18.78
N GLU A 163 3.84 4.14 -19.11
CA GLU A 163 4.39 5.35 -18.52
C GLU A 163 3.77 5.53 -17.12
N PRO A 164 4.56 5.83 -16.09
CA PRO A 164 4.01 6.21 -14.79
C PRO A 164 3.18 7.48 -14.99
N PHE A 165 1.92 7.45 -14.56
CA PHE A 165 1.09 8.65 -14.58
C PHE A 165 1.78 9.74 -13.77
N ILE A 166 2.08 10.87 -14.42
CA ILE A 166 2.83 11.98 -13.83
C ILE A 166 1.94 12.62 -12.76
N ILE A 167 2.37 12.49 -11.51
CA ILE A 167 1.80 13.17 -10.34
C ILE A 167 1.89 14.67 -10.60
N GLY A 168 0.76 15.32 -10.90
CA GLY A 168 0.70 16.74 -11.28
C GLY A 168 -0.41 17.08 -12.27
N GLN A 169 -0.91 16.08 -13.00
CA GLN A 169 -2.19 16.14 -13.70
C GLN A 169 -3.07 15.03 -13.15
N GLU A 170 -3.59 15.20 -11.93
CA GLU A 170 -4.77 14.44 -11.53
C GLU A 170 -5.89 14.87 -12.47
N SER A 171 -6.07 14.14 -13.56
CA SER A 171 -7.21 14.34 -14.44
C SER A 171 -8.47 14.15 -13.59
N ALA A 172 -9.53 14.88 -13.89
CA ALA A 172 -10.81 14.72 -13.19
C ALA A 172 -11.26 13.25 -13.16
N TYR A 173 -10.80 12.45 -14.13
CA TYR A 173 -10.93 10.99 -14.15
C TYR A 173 -10.16 10.26 -13.06
N ALA A 174 -8.91 10.60 -12.78
CA ALA A 174 -8.11 9.95 -11.73
C ALA A 174 -8.68 10.23 -10.33
N LEU A 175 -9.13 11.47 -10.08
CA LEU A 175 -9.86 11.85 -8.86
C LEU A 175 -11.20 11.11 -8.75
N HIS A 176 -11.95 11.07 -9.85
CA HIS A 176 -13.20 10.32 -9.91
C HIS A 176 -12.99 8.84 -9.57
N GLU A 177 -11.95 8.21 -10.12
CA GLU A 177 -11.59 6.83 -9.84
C GLU A 177 -11.15 6.60 -8.39
N GLN A 178 -10.35 7.51 -7.81
CA GLN A 178 -9.99 7.46 -6.38
C GLN A 178 -11.24 7.47 -5.50
N ILE A 179 -12.21 8.33 -5.80
CA ILE A 179 -13.49 8.38 -5.07
C ILE A 179 -14.21 7.03 -5.22
N GLY A 180 -14.28 6.47 -6.43
CA GLY A 180 -14.87 5.15 -6.69
C GLY A 180 -14.25 4.03 -5.87
N ASN A 181 -12.92 3.95 -5.86
CA ASN A 181 -12.16 2.96 -5.11
C ASN A 181 -12.35 3.12 -3.60
N LEU A 182 -12.37 4.36 -3.10
CA LEU A 182 -12.62 4.66 -1.69
C LEU A 182 -14.04 4.26 -1.27
N MET A 183 -15.06 4.48 -2.10
CA MET A 183 -16.43 4.03 -1.83
C MET A 183 -16.50 2.50 -1.72
N LEU A 184 -15.85 1.77 -2.64
CA LEU A 184 -15.80 0.31 -2.61
C LEU A 184 -15.14 -0.22 -1.33
N LEU A 185 -13.99 0.35 -0.95
CA LEU A 185 -13.27 0.00 0.26
C LEU A 185 -14.08 0.31 1.53
N LEU A 186 -14.73 1.47 1.56
CA LEU A 186 -15.60 1.89 2.66
C LEU A 186 -16.76 0.90 2.82
N ARG A 187 -17.41 0.51 1.72
CA ARG A 187 -18.51 -0.45 1.73
C ARG A 187 -18.06 -1.84 2.21
N HIS A 188 -16.93 -2.33 1.72
CA HIS A 188 -16.38 -3.61 2.18
C HIS A 188 -15.98 -3.58 3.66
N LYS A 189 -15.50 -2.44 4.15
CA LYS A 189 -15.14 -2.27 5.57
C LYS A 189 -16.37 -2.23 6.48
N ILE A 190 -17.47 -1.64 6.02
CA ILE A 190 -18.71 -1.52 6.81
C ILE A 190 -19.52 -2.82 6.75
N TRP A 191 -19.66 -3.42 5.56
CA TRP A 191 -20.42 -4.65 5.34
C TRP A 191 -19.62 -5.66 4.50
N PRO A 192 -18.62 -6.33 5.08
CA PRO A 192 -17.79 -7.30 4.35
C PRO A 192 -18.58 -8.51 3.85
N THR A 193 -19.72 -8.81 4.47
CA THR A 193 -20.60 -9.94 4.13
C THR A 193 -21.78 -9.56 3.24
N GLN A 194 -21.94 -8.29 2.85
CA GLN A 194 -23.05 -7.88 1.99
C GLN A 194 -22.89 -8.47 0.59
N THR A 195 -23.84 -9.31 0.20
CA THR A 195 -23.88 -9.90 -1.15
C THR A 195 -24.59 -8.99 -2.15
N ASP A 196 -24.45 -9.27 -3.44
CA ASP A 196 -25.19 -8.55 -4.48
C ASP A 196 -26.71 -8.84 -4.40
N ALA A 197 -27.10 -10.02 -3.92
CA ALA A 197 -28.49 -10.37 -3.67
C ALA A 197 -29.11 -9.53 -2.54
N ASP A 198 -28.35 -9.29 -1.47
CA ASP A 198 -28.77 -8.41 -0.37
C ASP A 198 -29.05 -6.99 -0.87
N ARG A 199 -28.20 -6.48 -1.78
CA ARG A 199 -28.39 -5.16 -2.39
C ARG A 199 -29.63 -5.09 -3.28
N GLN A 200 -29.90 -6.13 -4.06
CA GLN A 200 -31.09 -6.19 -4.93
C GLN A 200 -32.39 -6.28 -4.13
N ALA A 201 -32.33 -6.80 -2.91
CA ALA A 201 -33.47 -6.93 -2.00
C ALA A 201 -33.64 -5.74 -1.03
N ASP A 202 -32.87 -4.65 -1.20
CA ASP A 202 -32.79 -3.52 -0.26
C ASP A 202 -32.53 -3.95 1.20
N PHE A 203 -31.85 -5.09 1.38
CA PHE A 203 -31.45 -5.57 2.68
C PHE A 203 -30.16 -4.89 3.14
N VAL A 204 -30.22 -4.30 4.34
CA VAL A 204 -29.08 -3.61 4.95
C VAL A 204 -28.54 -4.47 6.11
N PRO A 205 -27.37 -5.12 5.97
CA PRO A 205 -26.78 -5.93 7.03
C PRO A 205 -26.33 -5.08 8.22
N LEU A 206 -26.09 -5.71 9.37
CA LEU A 206 -25.47 -5.02 10.52
C LEU A 206 -24.03 -4.60 10.17
N ILE A 207 -23.62 -3.45 10.70
CA ILE A 207 -22.25 -2.92 10.56
C ILE A 207 -21.25 -3.88 11.20
N ASP A 208 -20.13 -4.14 10.50
CA ASP A 208 -19.02 -4.91 11.05
C ASP A 208 -18.48 -4.24 12.34
N PRO A 209 -18.42 -4.95 13.48
CA PRO A 209 -17.82 -4.45 14.72
C PRO A 209 -16.38 -3.93 14.56
N HIS A 210 -15.65 -4.42 13.55
CA HIS A 210 -14.28 -4.02 13.21
C HIS A 210 -14.20 -2.86 12.21
N ALA A 211 -15.34 -2.33 11.73
CA ALA A 211 -15.39 -1.17 10.84
C ALA A 211 -14.81 0.11 11.48
N GLY A 212 -14.77 0.16 12.81
CA GLY A 212 -14.31 1.32 13.58
C GLY A 212 -15.32 2.46 13.63
N LEU A 213 -16.61 2.15 13.45
CA LEU A 213 -17.71 3.09 13.59
C LEU A 213 -18.29 3.07 15.02
N PRO A 214 -18.82 4.21 15.51
CA PRO A 214 -19.57 4.27 16.75
C PRO A 214 -20.80 3.33 16.74
N ARG A 215 -21.19 2.83 17.92
CA ARG A 215 -22.29 1.84 18.05
C ARG A 215 -23.70 2.43 17.86
N ASP A 216 -23.81 3.74 17.92
CA ASP A 216 -25.02 4.54 17.77
C ASP A 216 -25.30 4.95 16.32
N VAL A 217 -24.46 4.55 15.38
CA VAL A 217 -24.66 4.86 13.95
C VAL A 217 -25.87 4.10 13.41
N ASP A 218 -26.85 4.84 12.89
CA ASP A 218 -27.97 4.26 12.16
C ASP A 218 -27.47 3.63 10.86
N THR A 219 -27.57 2.31 10.80
CA THR A 219 -27.09 1.50 9.69
C THR A 219 -27.86 1.80 8.38
N ARG A 220 -29.16 2.11 8.47
CA ARG A 220 -29.97 2.43 7.29
C ARG A 220 -29.62 3.80 6.76
N GLU A 221 -29.50 4.80 7.63
CA GLU A 221 -29.12 6.17 7.25
C GLU A 221 -27.73 6.20 6.60
N LEU A 222 -26.78 5.43 7.14
CA LEU A 222 -25.45 5.26 6.56
C LEU A 222 -25.51 4.62 5.17
N ASN A 223 -26.32 3.56 4.98
CA ASN A 223 -26.48 2.90 3.69
C ASN A 223 -27.10 3.85 2.64
N THR A 224 -28.14 4.61 3.02
CA THR A 224 -28.74 5.61 2.14
C THR A 224 -27.75 6.72 1.77
N SER A 225 -26.92 7.15 2.72
CA SER A 225 -25.88 8.16 2.44
C SER A 225 -24.83 7.64 1.47
N LEU A 226 -24.44 6.37 1.60
CA LEU A 226 -23.51 5.72 0.67
C LEU A 226 -24.13 5.53 -0.71
N GLN A 227 -25.40 5.14 -0.81
CA GLN A 227 -26.11 5.05 -2.08
C GLN A 227 -26.17 6.41 -2.78
N LYS A 228 -26.50 7.49 -2.08
CA LYS A 228 -26.48 8.85 -2.64
C LYS A 228 -25.09 9.26 -3.13
N LEU A 229 -24.04 8.87 -2.42
CA LEU A 229 -22.66 9.10 -2.84
C LEU A 229 -22.30 8.29 -4.09
N GLU A 230 -22.72 7.03 -4.17
CA GLU A 230 -22.57 6.16 -5.34
C GLU A 230 -23.32 6.73 -6.56
N GLU A 231 -24.55 7.21 -6.38
CA GLU A 231 -25.34 7.88 -7.43
C GLU A 231 -24.67 9.17 -7.91
N ALA A 232 -24.24 10.03 -6.99
CA ALA A 232 -23.53 11.26 -7.31
C ALA A 232 -22.21 10.99 -8.06
N HIS A 233 -21.49 9.93 -7.65
CA HIS A 233 -20.33 9.45 -8.37
C HIS A 233 -20.72 9.03 -9.80
N VAL A 234 -21.72 8.17 -9.99
CA VAL A 234 -22.15 7.76 -11.35
C VAL A 234 -22.51 8.96 -12.23
N VAL A 235 -23.22 9.95 -11.69
CA VAL A 235 -23.57 11.19 -12.41
C VAL A 235 -22.31 11.96 -12.83
N LEU A 236 -21.34 12.14 -11.93
CA LEU A 236 -20.05 12.77 -12.23
C LEU A 236 -19.28 12.00 -13.32
N GLY A 237 -19.32 10.67 -13.29
CA GLY A 237 -18.71 9.82 -14.30
C GLY A 237 -19.32 10.02 -15.70
N ASN A 238 -20.65 10.20 -15.78
CA ASN A 238 -21.34 10.46 -17.04
C ASN A 238 -21.00 11.84 -17.63
N LEU A 239 -20.78 12.84 -16.78
CA LEU A 239 -20.38 14.18 -17.19
C LEU A 239 -18.93 14.23 -17.71
N LEU A 240 -18.09 13.30 -17.26
CA LEU A 240 -16.70 13.16 -17.73
C LEU A 240 -16.59 12.47 -19.09
N ILE A 241 -17.68 11.94 -19.67
CA ILE A 241 -17.64 11.22 -20.96
C ILE A 241 -17.96 12.17 -22.15
N ILE A 242 -18.41 13.40 -21.88
CA ILE A 242 -18.70 14.47 -22.85
C ILE A 242 -17.43 15.28 -23.15
#